data_AF-A0A6J2UM06-F1
#
_entry.id   AF-A0A6J2UM06-F1
#
_cell.length_a   1.000
_cell.length_b   1.000
_cell.length_c   1.000
_cell.angle_alpha   90.00
_cell.angle_beta   90.00
_cell.angle_gamma   90.00
#
_symmetry.space_group_name_H-M   'P 1'
#
loop_
_entity.id
_entity.type
_entity.pdbx_description
1 polymer ?
#
loop_
_entity_poly.entity_id
_entity_poly.type
_entity_poly.pdbx_seq_one_letter_code
_entity_poly.pdbx_strand_id
1 'polypeptide(L)'
;MSITPIQDTPHFMVSAFFDHRETETIRIISIIKRDSLNPLYCIYCNAHNNCQAGKADVDTHSDHFGFPFVASDVLCRDKYIHDATHVTISVTSNISDTHSKKLLPVKNGQKRDSFPYNFTVCISSLFGDYNNALQFAQTMEMYKLLGVQRVVIYNTSCGPDLEKLLQHYRREGILEVVQWPINQFLNPSPGWNFKEHKGDLHYYGQLVTLNECIYRNMYQSKYVLLNDIDEIIMPYKHTSLPLLMEKLQEEQPKAGVFLIENHIFPKNQFEDSGKFSRPEWKDIPGLNILEHIYREPDRKQIVNPTKIIINPRSVVQTSVHTTLKHYGAVFKVPFDVCRIVHVRIPLQGGLTKDKLFVDTRLWDFERELVPNVDKALQGSGLLKHSSQKTHFLTIQSMEEVVDPFASASMHECLGDTDEEGVTSPTYPPKDDGLSSMVKYILKGTNVSDMEEPPENYNGTVDIQRFWDALAMEMIGRGFDVETMSTQPPSVEDVDGCIPPLGFKLIKAAVGVILV
;
A
#
# COMPACT_ATOMS: atom_id res chain seq x y z
N MET A 1 -8.37 11.32 15.82
CA MET A 1 -7.62 12.36 15.06
C MET A 1 -8.62 13.03 14.13
N SER A 2 -8.50 14.34 13.90
CA SER A 2 -9.39 15.07 12.99
C SER A 2 -8.60 16.20 12.34
N ILE A 3 -8.51 16.21 11.01
CA ILE A 3 -8.13 17.41 10.28
C ILE A 3 -9.18 18.47 10.61
N THR A 4 -8.74 19.64 11.07
CA THR A 4 -9.60 20.71 11.52
C THR A 4 -9.10 22.03 10.94
N PRO A 5 -9.90 22.74 10.13
CA PRO A 5 -9.52 24.05 9.62
C PRO A 5 -9.26 25.04 10.76
N ILE A 6 -8.22 25.86 10.60
CA ILE A 6 -7.96 27.01 11.46
C ILE A 6 -8.75 28.17 10.85
N GLN A 7 -9.79 28.61 11.56
CA GLN A 7 -10.73 29.61 11.09
C GLN A 7 -10.02 30.88 10.60
N ASP A 8 -10.52 31.46 9.50
CA ASP A 8 -10.01 32.67 8.86
C ASP A 8 -8.58 32.54 8.29
N THR A 9 -8.11 31.30 8.08
CA THR A 9 -6.83 30.98 7.44
C THR A 9 -6.98 29.81 6.48
N PRO A 10 -6.00 29.59 5.56
CA PRO A 10 -5.96 28.37 4.78
C PRO A 10 -5.40 27.16 5.55
N HIS A 11 -5.04 27.30 6.84
CA HIS A 11 -4.27 26.30 7.58
C HIS A 11 -5.15 25.25 8.26
N PHE A 12 -4.54 24.12 8.66
CA PHE A 12 -5.23 23.04 9.36
C PHE A 12 -4.43 22.55 10.56
N MET A 13 -5.14 22.14 11.61
CA MET A 13 -4.59 21.40 12.75
C MET A 13 -5.12 19.96 12.75
N VAL A 14 -4.29 19.02 13.19
CA VAL A 14 -4.55 17.56 13.04
C VAL A 14 -4.64 16.85 14.39
N SER A 15 -3.67 17.07 15.27
CA SER A 15 -3.63 16.49 16.63
C SER A 15 -2.69 17.29 17.52
N ALA A 16 -2.99 17.29 18.82
CA ALA A 16 -2.21 17.99 19.84
C ALA A 16 -1.65 17.00 20.86
N PHE A 17 -0.40 17.22 21.26
CA PHE A 17 0.32 16.37 22.21
C PHE A 17 1.15 17.22 23.16
N PHE A 18 1.22 16.82 24.42
CA PHE A 18 2.30 17.29 25.29
C PHE A 18 3.63 16.71 24.81
N ASP A 19 4.55 17.59 24.44
CA ASP A 19 5.90 17.23 24.02
C ASP A 19 6.86 17.38 25.19
N HIS A 20 6.97 16.29 25.94
CA HIS A 20 7.77 16.16 27.14
C HIS A 20 9.30 16.25 26.96
N ARG A 21 9.78 16.39 25.73
CA ARG A 21 11.19 16.60 25.40
C ARG A 21 11.55 18.08 25.45
N GLU A 22 10.57 18.96 25.29
CA GLU A 22 10.68 20.39 25.51
C GLU A 22 9.97 20.74 26.84
N THR A 23 10.45 21.79 27.52
CA THR A 23 9.78 22.28 28.73
C THR A 23 8.47 22.94 28.34
N GLU A 24 7.37 22.59 29.02
CA GLU A 24 6.11 23.36 28.97
C GLU A 24 5.57 23.58 27.55
N THR A 25 5.57 22.52 26.74
CA THR A 25 5.22 22.62 25.31
C THR A 25 4.10 21.67 24.94
N ILE A 26 3.02 22.24 24.37
CA ILE A 26 2.06 21.50 23.55
C ILE A 26 2.48 21.66 22.09
N ARG A 27 2.66 20.53 21.42
CA ARG A 27 2.92 20.47 19.97
C ARG A 27 1.64 20.06 19.25
N ILE A 28 1.24 20.89 18.31
CA ILE A 28 0.10 20.63 17.43
C ILE A 28 0.63 20.26 16.05
N ILE A 29 0.44 19.01 15.64
CA ILE A 29 0.70 18.57 14.27
C ILE A 29 -0.30 19.28 13.36
N SER A 30 0.21 19.95 12.33
CA SER A 30 -0.54 20.89 11.51
C SER A 30 -0.13 20.83 10.03
N ILE A 31 -0.94 21.45 9.19
CA ILE A 31 -0.71 21.62 7.76
C ILE A 31 -0.76 23.13 7.48
N ILE A 32 0.38 23.71 7.14
CA ILE A 32 0.54 25.16 6.94
C ILE A 32 0.79 25.44 5.45
N LYS A 33 0.20 26.53 4.94
CA LYS A 33 0.45 27.05 3.59
C LYS A 33 1.65 27.99 3.68
N ARG A 34 2.72 27.68 2.95
CA ARG A 34 4.03 28.32 3.11
C ARG A 34 4.02 29.83 2.90
N ASP A 35 3.30 30.32 1.89
CA ASP A 35 3.35 31.73 1.47
C ASP A 35 2.25 32.60 2.10
N SER A 36 1.58 32.14 3.16
CA SER A 36 0.39 32.79 3.73
C SER A 36 0.40 32.83 5.26
N LEU A 37 1.58 32.80 5.88
CA LEU A 37 1.69 32.72 7.33
C LEU A 37 1.49 34.08 8.00
N ASN A 38 0.36 34.23 8.70
CA ASN A 38 0.09 35.32 9.62
C ASN A 38 0.39 34.88 11.07
N PRO A 39 0.56 35.82 12.03
CA PRO A 39 0.70 35.46 13.43
C PRO A 39 -0.45 34.58 13.91
N LEU A 40 -0.13 33.45 14.53
CA LEU A 40 -1.08 32.53 15.14
C LEU A 40 -0.94 32.57 16.66
N TYR A 41 -2.03 32.23 17.33
CA TYR A 41 -2.15 32.15 18.79
C TYR A 41 -2.71 30.80 19.17
N CYS A 42 -2.15 30.21 20.21
CA CYS A 42 -2.72 29.04 20.86
C CYS A 42 -3.73 29.50 21.90
N ILE A 43 -4.91 28.89 21.91
CA ILE A 43 -5.85 29.01 23.02
C ILE A 43 -5.99 27.63 23.64
N TYR A 44 -5.52 27.49 24.88
CA TYR A 44 -5.49 26.22 25.61
C TYR A 44 -6.37 26.33 26.85
N CYS A 45 -7.14 25.27 27.12
CA CYS A 45 -8.14 25.25 28.16
C CYS A 45 -7.93 24.02 29.05
N ASN A 46 -8.15 24.19 30.35
CA ASN A 46 -8.17 23.08 31.30
C ASN A 46 -9.53 22.36 31.31
N ALA A 47 -9.68 21.34 32.15
CA ALA A 47 -10.92 20.57 32.30
C ALA A 47 -12.14 21.40 32.76
N HIS A 48 -11.92 22.57 33.35
CA HIS A 48 -12.96 23.49 33.83
C HIS A 48 -13.33 24.57 32.79
N ASN A 49 -12.82 24.45 31.56
CA ASN A 49 -12.95 25.45 30.49
C ASN A 49 -12.33 26.82 30.81
N ASN A 50 -11.40 26.87 31.77
CA ASN A 50 -10.59 28.07 31.96
C ASN A 50 -9.52 28.08 30.88
N CYS A 51 -9.64 29.03 29.97
CA CYS A 51 -8.76 29.14 28.81
C CYS A 51 -7.75 30.27 29.00
N GLN A 52 -6.58 30.10 28.40
CA GLN A 52 -5.54 31.11 28.28
C GLN A 52 -5.08 31.16 26.82
N ALA A 53 -4.53 32.30 26.42
CA ALA A 53 -4.03 32.51 25.07
C ALA A 53 -2.54 32.88 25.10
N GLY A 54 -1.75 32.23 24.25
CA GLY A 54 -0.33 32.50 24.07
C GLY A 54 0.00 32.63 22.60
N LYS A 55 1.06 33.37 22.28
CA LYS A 55 1.57 33.44 20.90
C LYS A 55 2.07 32.06 20.49
N ALA A 56 1.68 31.61 19.30
CA ALA A 56 2.14 30.34 18.75
C ALA A 56 3.45 30.52 17.98
N ASP A 57 4.31 29.53 18.06
CA ASP A 57 5.51 29.41 17.22
C ASP A 57 5.25 28.34 16.15
N VAL A 58 5.54 28.64 14.89
CA VAL A 58 5.19 27.77 13.75
C VAL A 58 6.48 27.23 13.15
N ASP A 59 6.69 25.93 13.31
CA ASP A 59 7.86 25.20 12.83
C ASP A 59 7.47 24.37 11.60
N THR A 60 7.66 24.94 10.41
CA THR A 60 7.41 24.25 9.14
C THR A 60 8.50 23.22 8.86
N HIS A 61 8.11 21.99 8.52
CA HIS A 61 9.08 20.92 8.24
C HIS A 61 9.90 21.25 6.99
N SER A 62 11.21 20.98 7.04
CA SER A 62 12.15 21.37 5.98
C SER A 62 11.93 20.59 4.67
N ASP A 63 11.43 19.35 4.77
CA ASP A 63 11.19 18.52 3.61
C ASP A 63 9.74 18.63 3.14
N HIS A 64 9.55 19.33 2.02
CA HIS A 64 8.23 19.67 1.49
C HIS A 64 8.11 19.45 -0.02
N PHE A 65 9.16 18.97 -0.70
CA PHE A 65 9.14 18.56 -2.12
C PHE A 65 8.58 19.62 -3.10
N GLY A 66 8.66 20.90 -2.73
CA GLY A 66 8.11 22.01 -3.53
C GLY A 66 6.60 22.26 -3.41
N PHE A 67 5.87 21.50 -2.58
CA PHE A 67 4.42 21.66 -2.41
C PHE A 67 4.03 22.94 -1.66
N PRO A 68 2.83 23.53 -1.94
CA PRO A 68 2.35 24.74 -1.26
C PRO A 68 1.99 24.53 0.22
N PHE A 69 1.36 23.40 0.55
CA PHE A 69 1.02 23.01 1.91
C PHE A 69 2.03 22.00 2.45
N VAL A 70 2.42 22.17 3.71
CA VAL A 70 3.50 21.39 4.33
C VAL A 70 3.11 20.88 5.69
N ALA A 71 3.68 19.72 6.05
CA ALA A 71 3.66 19.26 7.43
C ALA A 71 4.37 20.30 8.32
N SER A 72 3.81 20.58 9.48
CA SER A 72 4.32 21.61 10.39
C SER A 72 3.93 21.30 11.83
N ASP A 73 4.70 21.85 12.76
CA ASP A 73 4.38 21.83 14.17
C ASP A 73 4.05 23.24 14.64
N VAL A 74 2.86 23.44 15.21
CA VAL A 74 2.52 24.69 15.91
C VAL A 74 2.76 24.45 17.40
N LEU A 75 3.65 25.26 17.98
CA LEU A 75 4.14 25.11 19.34
C LEU A 75 3.50 26.15 20.24
N CYS A 76 2.83 25.65 21.27
CA CYS A 76 2.25 26.45 22.34
C CYS A 76 3.15 26.30 23.57
N ARG A 77 3.78 27.40 23.99
CA ARG A 77 4.71 27.41 25.13
C ARG A 77 4.23 28.42 26.16
N ASP A 78 3.93 27.95 27.35
CA ASP A 78 3.55 28.80 28.48
C ASP A 78 3.77 28.05 29.81
N LYS A 79 4.11 28.81 30.87
CA LYS A 79 4.39 28.26 32.21
C LYS A 79 3.21 27.50 32.82
N TYR A 80 1.98 27.78 32.38
CA TYR A 80 0.77 27.19 32.95
C TYR A 80 0.10 26.17 32.03
N ILE A 81 0.81 25.66 31.02
CA ILE A 81 0.21 24.77 30.02
C ILE A 81 -0.01 23.34 30.53
N HIS A 82 0.60 22.93 31.66
CA HIS A 82 0.55 21.56 32.19
C HIS A 82 -0.87 21.05 32.48
N ASP A 83 -1.80 21.94 32.82
CA ASP A 83 -3.19 21.57 33.14
C ASP A 83 -4.13 21.59 31.93
N ALA A 84 -3.60 21.90 30.74
CA ALA A 84 -4.39 21.99 29.53
C ALA A 84 -4.86 20.61 29.06
N THR A 85 -6.17 20.48 28.87
CA THR A 85 -6.78 19.25 28.33
C THR A 85 -7.17 19.42 26.87
N HIS A 86 -7.37 20.66 26.42
CA HIS A 86 -7.80 21.00 25.08
C HIS A 86 -7.04 22.21 24.55
N VAL A 87 -6.84 22.27 23.23
CA VAL A 87 -6.16 23.39 22.57
C VAL A 87 -6.77 23.67 21.19
N THR A 88 -6.74 24.93 20.76
CA THR A 88 -7.07 25.35 19.40
C THR A 88 -6.09 26.42 18.93
N ILE A 89 -6.04 26.65 17.63
CA ILE A 89 -5.22 27.70 17.02
C ILE A 89 -6.15 28.79 16.47
N SER A 90 -5.76 30.05 16.66
CA SER A 90 -6.53 31.23 16.33
C SER A 90 -5.64 32.32 15.72
N VAL A 91 -6.21 33.20 14.88
CA VAL A 91 -5.53 34.40 14.38
C VAL A 91 -5.49 35.55 15.40
N THR A 92 -6.20 35.40 16.51
CA THR A 92 -6.29 36.38 17.60
C THR A 92 -6.11 35.70 18.95
N SER A 93 -5.54 36.44 19.91
CA SER A 93 -5.45 36.04 21.32
C SER A 93 -6.74 36.21 22.10
N ASN A 94 -7.82 36.72 21.47
CA ASN A 94 -9.10 36.91 22.13
C ASN A 94 -9.80 35.57 22.40
N ILE A 95 -9.99 35.26 23.68
CA ILE A 95 -10.55 33.98 24.14
C ILE A 95 -12.06 33.91 23.91
N SER A 96 -12.78 35.04 23.86
CA SER A 96 -14.23 35.04 23.59
C SER A 96 -14.58 34.43 22.23
N ASP A 97 -13.63 34.43 21.30
CA ASP A 97 -13.80 33.90 19.95
C ASP A 97 -13.63 32.37 19.89
N THR A 98 -13.59 31.67 21.04
CA THR A 98 -13.46 30.21 21.12
C THR A 98 -14.79 29.46 21.09
N HIS A 99 -15.92 30.11 21.38
CA HIS A 99 -17.22 29.44 21.51
C HIS A 99 -17.68 28.73 20.21
N SER A 100 -17.20 29.16 19.05
CA SER A 100 -17.48 28.54 17.74
C SER A 100 -16.35 27.65 17.21
N LYS A 101 -15.21 27.58 17.90
CA LYS A 101 -14.01 26.87 17.41
C LYS A 101 -13.96 25.45 17.95
N LYS A 102 -13.56 24.51 17.10
CA LYS A 102 -13.30 23.14 17.53
C LYS A 102 -11.98 23.09 18.31
N LEU A 103 -12.02 22.54 19.52
CA LEU A 103 -10.82 22.29 20.31
C LEU A 103 -10.33 20.85 20.12
N LEU A 104 -9.02 20.69 19.97
CA LEU A 104 -8.37 19.39 19.93
C LEU A 104 -8.05 18.92 21.35
N PRO A 105 -8.33 17.65 21.70
CA PRO A 105 -7.87 17.09 22.96
C PRO A 105 -6.33 16.97 22.93
N VAL A 106 -5.69 17.35 24.03
CA VAL A 106 -4.24 17.25 24.21
C VAL A 106 -3.91 15.86 24.72
N LYS A 107 -3.19 15.09 23.91
CA LYS A 107 -2.76 13.72 24.24
C LYS A 107 -1.41 13.74 24.97
N ASN A 108 -0.99 12.56 25.43
CA ASN A 108 0.28 12.36 26.14
C ASN A 108 0.40 13.19 27.42
N GLY A 109 -0.67 13.35 28.21
CA GLY A 109 -0.64 14.17 29.44
C GLY A 109 0.30 13.68 30.56
N GLN A 110 0.86 12.47 30.45
CA GLN A 110 1.81 11.93 31.42
C GLN A 110 2.95 11.20 30.72
N LYS A 111 4.18 11.39 31.21
CA LYS A 111 5.33 10.56 30.84
C LYS A 111 5.11 9.12 31.31
N ARG A 112 5.51 8.16 30.49
CA ARG A 112 5.45 6.73 30.82
C ARG A 112 6.73 6.05 30.36
N ASP A 113 7.28 5.19 31.20
CA ASP A 113 8.44 4.35 30.88
C ASP A 113 8.06 2.87 30.68
N SER A 114 6.81 2.52 30.96
CA SER A 114 6.21 1.23 30.65
C SER A 114 5.28 1.38 29.45
N PHE A 115 5.53 0.59 28.40
CA PHE A 115 4.82 0.67 27.13
C PHE A 115 3.94 -0.57 26.93
N PRO A 116 2.65 -0.41 26.58
CA PRO A 116 1.79 -1.54 26.22
C PRO A 116 2.32 -2.39 25.06
N TYR A 117 3.06 -1.76 24.13
CA TYR A 117 3.61 -2.42 22.96
C TYR A 117 5.13 -2.27 22.93
N ASN A 118 5.84 -3.35 22.64
CA ASN A 118 7.27 -3.30 22.36
C ASN A 118 7.52 -2.77 20.94
N PHE A 119 6.69 -3.19 19.97
CA PHE A 119 6.86 -2.84 18.57
C PHE A 119 5.54 -2.48 17.90
N THR A 120 5.50 -1.35 17.20
CA THR A 120 4.35 -0.88 16.42
C THR A 120 4.77 -0.51 15.01
N VAL A 121 3.94 -0.83 14.03
CA VAL A 121 4.12 -0.40 12.64
C VAL A 121 3.13 0.71 12.33
N CYS A 122 3.62 1.83 11.83
CA CYS A 122 2.86 2.92 11.26
C CYS A 122 2.95 2.82 9.74
N ILE A 123 1.85 2.42 9.12
CA ILE A 123 1.71 2.47 7.67
C ILE A 123 1.14 3.84 7.32
N SER A 124 1.73 4.48 6.31
CA SER A 124 1.30 5.80 5.83
C SER A 124 -0.11 5.78 5.21
N SER A 125 -0.49 6.82 4.47
CA SER A 125 -1.85 7.02 3.95
C SER A 125 -2.27 5.95 2.93
N LEU A 126 -3.41 5.29 3.15
CA LEU A 126 -4.16 4.54 2.13
C LEU A 126 -5.04 5.48 1.32
N PHE A 127 -5.00 5.34 0.00
CA PHE A 127 -5.69 6.19 -0.95
C PHE A 127 -5.96 5.43 -2.25
N GLY A 128 -6.73 6.06 -3.15
CA GLY A 128 -6.88 5.59 -4.53
C GLY A 128 -7.51 4.20 -4.63
N ASP A 129 -8.35 3.84 -3.66
CA ASP A 129 -9.05 2.56 -3.58
C ASP A 129 -8.11 1.35 -3.65
N TYR A 130 -6.91 1.50 -3.08
CA TYR A 130 -5.90 0.45 -2.99
C TYR A 130 -6.53 -0.87 -2.49
N ASN A 131 -6.40 -1.94 -3.28
CA ASN A 131 -7.08 -3.22 -3.05
C ASN A 131 -6.15 -4.43 -3.19
N ASN A 132 -4.85 -4.30 -2.89
CA ASN A 132 -3.91 -5.42 -2.90
C ASN A 132 -4.08 -6.28 -1.62
N ALA A 133 -5.24 -6.91 -1.52
CA ALA A 133 -5.74 -7.63 -0.35
C ALA A 133 -4.87 -8.84 0.01
N LEU A 134 -4.44 -9.63 -0.98
CA LEU A 134 -3.59 -10.80 -0.74
C LEU A 134 -2.24 -10.41 -0.14
N GLN A 135 -1.53 -9.46 -0.74
CA GLN A 135 -0.24 -8.97 -0.21
C GLN A 135 -0.41 -8.37 1.19
N PHE A 136 -1.50 -7.63 1.42
CA PHE A 136 -1.76 -7.05 2.74
C PHE A 136 -2.00 -8.14 3.81
N ALA A 137 -2.77 -9.18 3.49
CA ALA A 137 -2.97 -10.31 4.40
C ALA A 137 -1.63 -11.02 4.72
N GLN A 138 -0.80 -11.27 3.70
CA GLN A 138 0.52 -11.86 3.86
C GLN A 138 1.45 -10.97 4.72
N THR A 139 1.41 -9.67 4.50
CA THR A 139 2.22 -8.69 5.25
C THR A 139 1.81 -8.60 6.72
N MET A 140 0.50 -8.55 6.99
CA MET A 140 -0.02 -8.50 8.36
C MET A 140 0.31 -9.78 9.15
N GLU A 141 0.13 -10.95 8.54
CA GLU A 141 0.48 -12.22 9.18
C GLU A 141 1.98 -12.39 9.35
N MET A 142 2.79 -11.92 8.40
CA MET A 142 4.24 -11.86 8.58
C MET A 142 4.63 -10.93 9.73
N TYR A 143 4.03 -9.75 9.85
CA TYR A 143 4.31 -8.85 10.97
C TYR A 143 3.93 -9.47 12.33
N LYS A 144 2.84 -10.22 12.41
CA LYS A 144 2.49 -11.00 13.62
C LYS A 144 3.59 -12.01 13.96
N LEU A 145 4.06 -12.78 12.99
CA LEU A 145 5.15 -13.75 13.18
C LEU A 145 6.48 -13.07 13.56
N LEU A 146 6.73 -11.85 13.07
CA LEU A 146 7.89 -11.04 13.42
C LEU A 146 7.76 -10.32 14.77
N GLY A 147 6.66 -10.52 15.51
CA GLY A 147 6.46 -9.98 16.85
C GLY A 147 5.93 -8.54 16.89
N VAL A 148 5.33 -8.05 15.80
CA VAL A 148 4.58 -6.79 15.81
C VAL A 148 3.29 -6.98 16.59
N GLN A 149 3.02 -6.07 17.52
CA GLN A 149 1.86 -6.15 18.41
C GLN A 149 0.76 -5.15 18.08
N ARG A 150 1.09 -4.14 17.27
CA ARG A 150 0.15 -3.11 16.84
C ARG A 150 0.52 -2.57 15.48
N VAL A 151 -0.48 -2.34 14.66
CA VAL A 151 -0.38 -1.65 13.37
C VAL A 151 -1.31 -0.45 13.39
N VAL A 152 -0.84 0.70 12.93
CA VAL A 152 -1.64 1.91 12.75
C VAL A 152 -1.62 2.25 11.26
N ILE A 153 -2.81 2.40 10.68
CA ILE A 153 -2.98 2.74 9.26
C ILE A 153 -3.82 4.01 9.15
N TYR A 154 -3.38 4.96 8.33
CA TYR A 154 -4.14 6.17 8.03
C TYR A 154 -4.94 5.95 6.76
N ASN A 155 -6.27 5.95 6.82
CA ASN A 155 -7.12 5.59 5.69
C ASN A 155 -7.87 6.81 5.13
N THR A 156 -7.61 7.18 3.87
CA THR A 156 -8.44 8.10 3.08
C THR A 156 -9.48 7.30 2.29
N SER A 157 -9.04 6.30 1.54
CA SER A 157 -9.90 5.31 0.89
C SER A 157 -9.13 4.00 0.65
N CYS A 158 -9.87 2.91 0.56
CA CYS A 158 -9.34 1.59 0.20
C CYS A 158 -10.41 0.79 -0.54
N GLY A 159 -9.98 -0.22 -1.31
CA GLY A 159 -10.88 -1.09 -2.03
C GLY A 159 -11.70 -2.02 -1.12
N PRO A 160 -12.76 -2.64 -1.67
CA PRO A 160 -13.75 -3.37 -0.88
C PRO A 160 -13.18 -4.64 -0.20
N ASP A 161 -12.19 -5.30 -0.80
CA ASP A 161 -11.61 -6.51 -0.24
C ASP A 161 -10.58 -6.20 0.83
N LEU A 162 -9.79 -5.13 0.62
CA LEU A 162 -8.93 -4.61 1.67
C LEU A 162 -9.74 -4.13 2.88
N GLU A 163 -10.87 -3.44 2.68
CA GLU A 163 -11.72 -2.99 3.79
C GLU A 163 -12.20 -4.16 4.67
N LYS A 164 -12.56 -5.31 4.08
CA LYS A 164 -12.91 -6.51 4.85
C LYS A 164 -11.75 -7.02 5.71
N LEU A 165 -10.52 -6.98 5.18
CA LEU A 165 -9.31 -7.32 5.94
C LEU A 165 -9.01 -6.30 7.05
N LEU A 166 -9.15 -4.99 6.78
CA LEU A 166 -9.01 -3.96 7.80
C LEU A 166 -9.99 -4.21 8.95
N GLN A 167 -11.25 -4.54 8.66
CA GLN A 167 -12.24 -4.89 9.68
C GLN A 167 -11.89 -6.17 10.44
N HIS A 168 -11.37 -7.19 9.75
CA HIS A 168 -10.88 -8.42 10.38
C HIS A 168 -9.78 -8.12 11.42
N TYR A 169 -8.70 -7.43 11.02
CA TYR A 169 -7.59 -7.14 11.93
C TYR A 169 -7.93 -6.13 13.03
N ARG A 170 -8.90 -5.23 12.79
CA ARG A 170 -9.45 -4.36 13.84
C ARG A 170 -10.18 -5.17 14.92
N ARG A 171 -10.97 -6.17 14.53
CA ARG A 171 -11.65 -7.07 15.48
C ARG A 171 -10.66 -7.97 16.23
N GLU A 172 -9.60 -8.40 15.57
CA GLU A 172 -8.51 -9.14 16.22
C GLU A 172 -7.74 -8.27 17.25
N GLY A 173 -7.75 -6.95 17.06
CA GLY A 173 -7.18 -5.98 18.01
C GLY A 173 -5.75 -5.56 17.70
N ILE A 174 -5.12 -6.09 16.64
CA ILE A 174 -3.79 -5.69 16.20
C ILE A 174 -3.80 -4.38 15.41
N LEU A 175 -4.89 -4.08 14.69
CA LEU A 175 -4.96 -2.94 13.77
C LEU A 175 -5.81 -1.79 14.32
N GLU A 176 -5.24 -0.59 14.35
CA GLU A 176 -5.97 0.67 14.46
C GLU A 176 -6.04 1.36 13.10
N VAL A 177 -7.26 1.60 12.61
CA VAL A 177 -7.49 2.42 11.41
C VAL A 177 -7.84 3.84 11.85
N VAL A 178 -7.00 4.79 11.44
CA VAL A 178 -7.16 6.21 11.69
C VAL A 178 -7.71 6.87 10.43
N GLN A 179 -8.89 7.48 10.51
CA GLN A 179 -9.48 8.17 9.37
C GLN A 179 -8.64 9.40 8.96
N TRP A 180 -8.31 9.49 7.66
CA TRP A 180 -7.50 10.55 7.05
C TRP A 180 -8.21 11.16 5.83
N PRO A 181 -9.30 11.92 6.04
CA PRO A 181 -10.13 12.47 4.95
C PRO A 181 -9.50 13.70 4.29
N ILE A 182 -8.21 13.66 3.94
CA ILE A 182 -7.45 14.82 3.46
C ILE A 182 -8.00 15.40 2.16
N ASN A 183 -8.57 14.54 1.31
CA ASN A 183 -9.25 14.90 0.06
C ASN A 183 -10.51 15.78 0.25
N GLN A 184 -11.07 15.83 1.46
CA GLN A 184 -12.19 16.73 1.78
C GLN A 184 -11.73 18.18 2.06
N PHE A 185 -10.42 18.39 2.26
CA PHE A 185 -9.85 19.68 2.68
C PHE A 185 -8.87 20.26 1.66
N LEU A 186 -8.11 19.40 0.99
CA LEU A 186 -7.07 19.77 0.04
C LEU A 186 -7.12 18.83 -1.17
N ASN A 187 -6.48 19.22 -2.27
CA ASN A 187 -6.19 18.33 -3.39
C ASN A 187 -4.80 17.70 -3.21
N PRO A 188 -4.65 16.58 -2.47
CA PRO A 188 -3.35 15.96 -2.27
C PRO A 188 -2.75 15.46 -3.58
N SER A 189 -1.43 15.50 -3.68
CA SER A 189 -0.73 14.98 -4.86
C SER A 189 -0.85 13.46 -4.96
N PRO A 190 -1.04 12.91 -6.17
CA PRO A 190 -0.95 11.47 -6.41
C PRO A 190 0.48 10.92 -6.38
N GLY A 191 1.50 11.79 -6.36
CA GLY A 191 2.90 11.38 -6.36
C GLY A 191 3.82 12.31 -5.58
N TRP A 192 5.09 11.95 -5.55
CA TRP A 192 6.09 12.64 -4.74
C TRP A 192 6.67 13.90 -5.43
N ASN A 193 6.72 13.91 -6.77
CA ASN A 193 7.31 15.01 -7.52
C ASN A 193 6.28 16.08 -7.84
N PHE A 194 6.41 17.26 -7.22
CA PHE A 194 5.50 18.39 -7.45
C PHE A 194 5.45 18.86 -8.91
N LYS A 195 6.58 18.83 -9.64
CA LYS A 195 6.61 19.31 -11.03
C LYS A 195 5.76 18.43 -11.95
N GLU A 196 5.73 17.13 -11.69
CA GLU A 196 5.01 16.13 -12.48
C GLU A 196 3.56 15.99 -12.00
N HIS A 197 3.35 15.76 -10.70
CA HIS A 197 2.06 15.32 -10.17
C HIS A 197 1.17 16.48 -9.69
N LYS A 198 1.74 17.66 -9.42
CA LYS A 198 1.03 18.84 -8.89
C LYS A 198 0.22 18.53 -7.62
N GLY A 199 -0.65 19.44 -7.21
CA GLY A 199 -1.46 19.31 -6.00
C GLY A 199 -0.99 20.18 -4.84
N ASP A 200 -1.77 20.19 -3.78
CA ASP A 200 -1.62 21.09 -2.64
C ASP A 200 -0.63 20.54 -1.59
N LEU A 201 -0.69 19.23 -1.35
CA LEU A 201 0.05 18.55 -0.27
C LEU A 201 0.80 17.33 -0.81
N HIS A 202 2.03 17.15 -0.35
CA HIS A 202 2.90 16.07 -0.79
C HIS A 202 2.28 14.68 -0.57
N TYR A 203 2.17 13.92 -1.67
CA TYR A 203 1.85 12.49 -1.75
C TYR A 203 0.86 11.99 -0.69
N TYR A 204 -0.42 12.34 -0.87
CA TYR A 204 -1.54 12.01 0.04
C TYR A 204 -1.39 12.46 1.51
N GLY A 205 -0.47 13.38 1.78
CA GLY A 205 -0.23 13.89 3.12
C GLY A 205 0.55 12.94 4.02
N GLN A 206 1.30 11.99 3.44
CA GLN A 206 2.03 10.99 4.21
C GLN A 206 2.99 11.58 5.24
N LEU A 207 3.58 12.75 4.97
CA LEU A 207 4.49 13.39 5.93
C LEU A 207 3.75 13.76 7.21
N VAL A 208 2.51 14.21 7.11
CA VAL A 208 1.69 14.61 8.26
C VAL A 208 1.30 13.38 9.07
N THR A 209 0.91 12.29 8.40
CA THR A 209 0.49 11.05 9.08
C THR A 209 1.65 10.34 9.75
N LEU A 210 2.81 10.27 9.10
CA LEU A 210 4.03 9.73 9.69
C LEU A 210 4.41 10.48 10.96
N ASN A 211 4.43 11.82 10.92
CA ASN A 211 4.72 12.62 12.11
C ASN A 211 3.64 12.45 13.20
N GLU A 212 2.34 12.46 12.90
CA GLU A 212 1.30 12.19 13.91
C GLU A 212 1.49 10.82 14.57
N CYS A 213 1.91 9.81 13.81
CA CYS A 213 2.08 8.46 14.32
C CYS A 213 3.21 8.33 15.35
N ILE A 214 4.28 9.13 15.20
CA ILE A 214 5.36 9.21 16.18
C ILE A 214 4.80 9.65 17.54
N TYR A 215 4.08 10.77 17.57
CA TYR A 215 3.57 11.33 18.82
C TYR A 215 2.44 10.49 19.41
N ARG A 216 1.59 9.91 18.58
CA ARG A 216 0.57 8.93 18.98
C ARG A 216 1.17 7.77 19.76
N ASN A 217 2.33 7.29 19.33
CA ASN A 217 2.96 6.11 19.91
C ASN A 217 4.08 6.42 20.90
N MET A 218 4.37 7.70 21.19
CA MET A 218 5.44 8.15 22.09
C MET A 218 5.46 7.43 23.44
N TYR A 219 4.27 7.23 24.03
CA TYR A 219 4.08 6.52 25.30
C TYR A 219 3.20 5.27 25.18
N GLN A 220 3.05 4.75 23.96
CA GLN A 220 2.35 3.49 23.69
C GLN A 220 3.32 2.39 23.28
N SER A 221 4.44 2.75 22.63
CA SER A 221 5.32 1.79 21.99
C SER A 221 6.78 2.03 22.32
N LYS A 222 7.55 0.96 22.59
CA LYS A 222 9.01 1.08 22.77
C LYS A 222 9.69 1.46 21.45
N TYR A 223 9.35 0.78 20.36
CA TYR A 223 9.81 1.08 19.01
C TYR A 223 8.65 1.26 18.04
N VAL A 224 8.84 2.13 17.06
CA VAL A 224 7.89 2.40 15.98
C VAL A 224 8.60 2.26 14.65
N LEU A 225 8.04 1.46 13.75
CA LEU A 225 8.45 1.39 12.36
C LEU A 225 7.57 2.33 11.53
N LEU A 226 8.19 3.20 10.73
CA LEU A 226 7.53 4.06 9.74
C LEU A 226 7.69 3.40 8.35
N ASN A 227 6.61 2.91 7.77
CA ASN A 227 6.67 2.01 6.61
C ASN A 227 5.58 2.29 5.57
N ASP A 228 5.80 1.76 4.37
CA ASP A 228 4.75 1.65 3.34
C ASP A 228 4.00 0.31 3.49
N ILE A 229 2.84 0.18 2.85
CA ILE A 229 1.95 -0.99 3.00
C ILE A 229 2.48 -2.24 2.29
N ASP A 230 3.30 -2.06 1.26
CA ASP A 230 3.84 -3.09 0.37
C ASP A 230 5.26 -3.53 0.74
N GLU A 231 5.77 -3.04 1.86
CA GLU A 231 7.13 -3.29 2.35
C GLU A 231 7.15 -4.13 3.63
N ILE A 232 8.05 -5.11 3.71
CA ILE A 232 8.26 -5.92 4.92
C ILE A 232 9.67 -5.72 5.42
N ILE A 233 9.83 -5.21 6.64
CA ILE A 233 11.13 -5.17 7.32
C ILE A 233 11.48 -6.57 7.81
N MET A 234 12.49 -7.19 7.19
CA MET A 234 12.82 -8.59 7.41
C MET A 234 14.17 -8.75 8.14
N PRO A 235 14.20 -9.35 9.35
CA PRO A 235 15.44 -9.72 10.01
C PRO A 235 16.03 -11.03 9.44
N TYR A 236 17.33 -11.04 9.19
CA TYR A 236 18.09 -12.18 8.65
C TYR A 236 18.99 -12.87 9.67
N LYS A 237 19.36 -12.16 10.74
CA LYS A 237 20.17 -12.72 11.86
C LYS A 237 19.35 -12.98 13.13
N HIS A 238 18.08 -12.57 13.13
CA HIS A 238 17.19 -12.68 14.28
C HIS A 238 15.84 -13.23 13.84
N THR A 239 15.13 -13.86 14.78
CA THR A 239 13.82 -14.49 14.53
C THR A 239 12.66 -13.49 14.54
N SER A 240 12.85 -12.31 15.14
CA SER A 240 11.78 -11.29 15.28
C SER A 240 12.34 -9.87 15.33
N LEU A 241 11.48 -8.88 15.08
CA LEU A 241 11.83 -7.46 15.15
C LEU A 241 12.14 -7.01 16.59
N PRO A 242 11.40 -7.41 17.64
CA PRO A 242 11.77 -7.10 19.02
C PRO A 242 13.18 -7.58 19.40
N LEU A 243 13.55 -8.82 19.05
CA LEU A 243 14.88 -9.37 19.34
C LEU A 243 15.98 -8.65 18.55
N LEU A 244 15.72 -8.33 17.27
CA LEU A 244 16.62 -7.49 16.49
C LEU A 244 16.85 -6.15 17.21
N MET A 245 15.79 -5.48 17.66
CA MET A 245 15.90 -4.18 18.30
C MET A 245 16.57 -4.23 19.67
N GLU A 246 16.39 -5.30 20.44
CA GLU A 246 17.15 -5.51 21.68
C GLU A 246 18.64 -5.58 21.40
N LYS A 247 19.06 -6.38 20.42
CA LYS A 247 20.48 -6.50 20.04
C LYS A 247 21.06 -5.22 19.45
N LEU A 248 20.35 -4.57 18.54
CA LEU A 248 20.78 -3.30 17.98
C LEU A 248 20.92 -2.22 19.05
N GLN A 249 20.01 -2.15 20.03
CA GLN A 249 20.08 -1.16 21.09
C GLN A 249 21.18 -1.49 22.12
N GLU A 250 21.46 -2.76 22.40
CA GLU A 250 22.61 -3.19 23.21
C GLU A 250 23.93 -2.75 22.58
N GLU A 251 24.08 -2.96 21.26
CA GLU A 251 25.30 -2.59 20.51
C GLU A 251 25.40 -1.08 20.26
N GLN A 252 24.26 -0.41 20.13
CA GLN A 252 24.16 1.03 19.85
C GLN A 252 23.32 1.75 20.92
N PRO A 253 23.80 1.89 22.18
CA PRO A 253 22.98 2.43 23.28
C PRO A 253 22.51 3.87 23.08
N LYS A 254 23.19 4.64 22.22
CA LYS A 254 22.85 6.03 21.90
C LYS A 254 21.95 6.17 20.68
N ALA A 255 21.69 5.09 19.94
CA ALA A 255 20.88 5.17 18.74
C ALA A 255 19.40 5.36 19.08
N GLY A 256 18.77 6.36 18.47
CA GLY A 256 17.33 6.61 18.54
C GLY A 256 16.62 6.35 17.21
N VAL A 257 17.39 6.15 16.14
CA VAL A 257 16.93 6.01 14.76
C VAL A 257 17.74 4.89 14.09
N PHE A 258 17.05 3.95 13.46
CA PHE A 258 17.63 2.81 12.76
C PHE A 258 17.12 2.79 11.33
N LEU A 259 18.03 2.92 10.37
CA LEU A 259 17.72 2.94 8.93
C LEU A 259 17.87 1.54 8.36
N ILE A 260 16.80 1.04 7.74
CA ILE A 260 16.77 -0.25 7.04
C ILE A 260 16.73 0.01 5.54
N GLU A 261 17.66 -0.60 4.80
CA GLU A 261 17.80 -0.39 3.37
C GLU A 261 16.75 -1.14 2.55
N ASN A 262 16.25 -0.49 1.50
CA ASN A 262 15.27 -1.06 0.59
C ASN A 262 15.91 -1.97 -0.46
N HIS A 263 15.35 -3.16 -0.67
CA HIS A 263 15.74 -4.07 -1.74
C HIS A 263 14.53 -4.59 -2.52
N ILE A 264 14.69 -4.56 -3.84
CA ILE A 264 13.59 -4.81 -4.77
C ILE A 264 13.54 -6.27 -5.18
N PHE A 265 12.33 -6.81 -5.09
CA PHE A 265 11.95 -8.12 -5.60
C PHE A 265 11.02 -7.87 -6.80
N PRO A 266 11.49 -8.04 -8.04
CA PRO A 266 10.68 -7.72 -9.20
C PRO A 266 9.42 -8.59 -9.27
N LYS A 267 8.25 -7.94 -9.29
CA LYS A 267 6.93 -8.61 -9.36
C LYS A 267 6.69 -9.39 -10.66
N ASN A 268 7.55 -9.20 -11.67
CA ASN A 268 7.51 -9.93 -12.94
C ASN A 268 8.45 -11.16 -12.96
N GLN A 269 9.17 -11.43 -11.87
CA GLN A 269 10.06 -12.58 -11.72
C GLN A 269 9.46 -13.55 -10.71
N PHE A 270 9.13 -14.74 -11.18
CA PHE A 270 8.50 -15.81 -10.40
C PHE A 270 9.50 -16.94 -10.14
N GLU A 271 9.42 -17.58 -8.98
CA GLU A 271 10.04 -18.88 -8.73
C GLU A 271 9.55 -19.95 -9.72
N ASP A 272 10.43 -20.84 -10.16
CA ASP A 272 10.19 -21.70 -11.33
C ASP A 272 9.35 -22.95 -11.04
N SER A 273 9.23 -23.35 -9.78
CA SER A 273 8.60 -24.61 -9.40
C SER A 273 7.07 -24.52 -9.28
N GLY A 274 6.52 -23.31 -9.20
CA GLY A 274 5.10 -23.08 -8.93
C GLY A 274 4.68 -23.51 -7.51
N LYS A 275 5.63 -23.68 -6.58
CA LYS A 275 5.41 -24.09 -5.19
C LYS A 275 4.34 -23.24 -4.50
N PHE A 276 4.31 -21.95 -4.77
CA PHE A 276 3.36 -21.02 -4.16
C PHE A 276 2.22 -20.59 -5.10
N SER A 277 2.12 -21.18 -6.29
CA SER A 277 0.98 -20.96 -7.21
C SER A 277 -0.27 -21.65 -6.66
N ARG A 278 -0.98 -20.98 -5.75
CA ARG A 278 -2.14 -21.51 -5.03
C ARG A 278 -3.46 -21.16 -5.74
N PRO A 279 -4.21 -22.15 -6.27
CA PRO A 279 -5.52 -21.91 -6.89
C PRO A 279 -6.51 -21.23 -5.96
N GLU A 280 -6.42 -21.47 -4.65
CA GLU A 280 -7.30 -20.90 -3.63
C GLU A 280 -7.17 -19.38 -3.50
N TRP A 281 -6.01 -18.82 -3.86
CA TRP A 281 -5.74 -17.38 -3.80
C TRP A 281 -5.94 -16.67 -5.14
N LYS A 282 -6.22 -17.42 -6.21
CA LYS A 282 -6.27 -16.91 -7.60
C LYS A 282 -7.24 -15.74 -7.79
N ASP A 283 -8.37 -15.78 -7.10
CA ASP A 283 -9.44 -14.78 -7.24
C ASP A 283 -9.37 -13.68 -6.17
N ILE A 284 -8.33 -13.67 -5.34
CA ILE A 284 -8.12 -12.66 -4.30
C ILE A 284 -7.27 -11.53 -4.89
N PRO A 285 -7.76 -10.27 -4.91
CA PRO A 285 -7.00 -9.16 -5.46
C PRO A 285 -5.64 -8.99 -4.78
N GLY A 286 -4.59 -8.86 -5.58
CA GLY A 286 -3.24 -8.60 -5.09
C GLY A 286 -2.20 -9.61 -5.54
N LEU A 287 -0.95 -9.36 -5.15
CA LEU A 287 0.18 -10.21 -5.48
C LEU A 287 0.48 -11.20 -4.36
N ASN A 288 0.97 -12.38 -4.72
CA ASN A 288 1.45 -13.39 -3.78
C ASN A 288 2.94 -13.20 -3.54
N ILE A 289 3.33 -12.61 -2.39
CA ILE A 289 4.75 -12.29 -2.12
C ILE A 289 5.66 -13.52 -2.08
N LEU A 290 5.10 -14.71 -1.83
CA LEU A 290 5.87 -15.95 -1.70
C LEU A 290 6.39 -16.48 -3.04
N GLU A 291 5.82 -16.03 -4.16
CA GLU A 291 6.28 -16.38 -5.52
C GLU A 291 7.50 -15.57 -5.96
N HIS A 292 7.85 -14.50 -5.23
CA HIS A 292 8.86 -13.53 -5.63
C HIS A 292 10.10 -13.60 -4.73
N ILE A 293 11.01 -14.53 -5.05
CA ILE A 293 12.27 -14.74 -4.31
C ILE A 293 13.51 -14.16 -4.99
N TYR A 294 13.36 -13.61 -6.19
CA TYR A 294 14.47 -13.03 -6.94
C TYR A 294 14.62 -11.56 -6.58
N ARG A 295 15.77 -11.21 -6.03
CA ARG A 295 16.11 -9.87 -5.56
C ARG A 295 17.10 -9.21 -6.52
N GLU A 296 16.87 -7.94 -6.84
CA GLU A 296 17.81 -7.15 -7.61
C GLU A 296 19.16 -6.97 -6.87
N PRO A 297 20.29 -6.95 -7.60
CA PRO A 297 21.59 -6.57 -7.05
C PRO A 297 21.58 -5.12 -6.55
N ASP A 298 22.51 -4.82 -5.65
CA ASP A 298 22.69 -3.45 -5.16
C ASP A 298 23.08 -2.47 -6.29
N ARG A 299 22.49 -1.28 -6.24
CA ARG A 299 22.68 -0.22 -7.24
C ARG A 299 23.86 0.65 -6.84
N LYS A 300 25.06 0.27 -7.26
CA LYS A 300 26.35 0.90 -6.86
C LYS A 300 26.43 2.43 -6.95
N GLN A 301 25.60 3.08 -7.78
CA GLN A 301 25.64 4.53 -8.02
C GLN A 301 24.39 5.27 -7.49
N ILE A 302 23.47 4.56 -6.84
CA ILE A 302 22.20 5.11 -6.37
C ILE A 302 22.01 4.70 -4.92
N VAL A 303 21.77 5.67 -4.04
CA VAL A 303 21.42 5.38 -2.66
C VAL A 303 20.05 4.69 -2.65
N ASN A 304 20.01 3.45 -2.15
CA ASN A 304 18.75 2.78 -1.93
C ASN A 304 17.94 3.55 -0.87
N PRO A 305 16.66 3.85 -1.13
CA PRO A 305 15.79 4.43 -0.11
C PRO A 305 15.76 3.57 1.14
N THR A 306 15.52 4.19 2.28
CA THR A 306 15.45 3.50 3.58
C THR A 306 14.07 3.65 4.21
N LYS A 307 13.70 2.72 5.09
CA LYS A 307 12.64 2.94 6.08
C LYS A 307 13.23 2.95 7.48
N ILE A 308 12.43 3.44 8.43
CA ILE A 308 12.96 3.92 9.69
C ILE A 308 12.28 3.21 10.85
N ILE A 309 13.06 2.51 11.67
CA ILE A 309 12.65 2.11 13.01
C ILE A 309 13.16 3.16 13.99
N ILE A 310 12.28 3.66 14.86
CA ILE A 310 12.60 4.75 15.77
C ILE A 310 12.24 4.40 17.21
N ASN A 311 12.97 5.00 18.13
CA ASN A 311 12.46 5.33 19.44
C ASN A 311 11.57 6.60 19.28
N PRO A 312 10.24 6.54 19.49
CA PRO A 312 9.37 7.69 19.22
C PRO A 312 9.63 8.89 20.13
N ARG A 313 10.31 8.68 21.27
CA ARG A 313 10.74 9.75 22.19
C ARG A 313 12.05 10.40 21.73
N SER A 314 12.72 9.84 20.72
CA SER A 314 13.96 10.37 20.15
C SER A 314 13.76 11.14 18.84
N VAL A 315 12.56 11.13 18.23
CA VAL A 315 12.34 11.77 16.92
C VAL A 315 11.27 12.84 16.98
N VAL A 316 11.64 14.08 16.65
CA VAL A 316 10.73 15.24 16.65
C VAL A 316 10.04 15.39 15.30
N GLN A 317 10.80 15.26 14.21
CA GLN A 317 10.30 15.41 12.84
C GLN A 317 10.90 14.34 11.94
N THR A 318 10.10 13.81 11.01
CA THR A 318 10.52 12.83 10.01
C THR A 318 10.05 13.20 8.61
N SER A 319 10.82 12.75 7.63
CA SER A 319 10.40 12.58 6.23
C SER A 319 10.10 11.10 5.95
N VAL A 320 9.94 10.74 4.68
CA VAL A 320 9.62 9.38 4.20
C VAL A 320 10.76 8.40 4.44
N HIS A 321 12.01 8.83 4.20
CA HIS A 321 13.19 7.95 4.24
C HIS A 321 14.24 8.33 5.29
N THR A 322 14.12 9.52 5.90
CA THR A 322 15.05 10.02 6.92
C THR A 322 14.32 10.79 8.01
N THR A 323 14.95 10.97 9.17
CA THR A 323 14.52 11.94 10.17
C THR A 323 15.01 13.34 9.82
N LEU A 324 14.25 14.37 10.18
CA LEU A 324 14.59 15.78 9.99
C LEU A 324 15.12 16.41 11.28
N LYS A 325 14.51 16.07 12.42
CA LYS A 325 14.94 16.51 13.76
C LYS A 325 14.82 15.34 14.74
N HIS A 326 15.92 14.98 15.38
CA HIS A 326 16.00 13.85 16.31
C HIS A 326 17.06 14.06 17.39
N TYR A 327 17.00 13.21 18.41
CA TYR A 327 17.97 13.06 19.49
C TYR A 327 18.67 11.71 19.38
N GLY A 328 19.92 11.64 19.83
CA GLY A 328 20.72 10.42 19.75
C GLY A 328 21.33 10.19 18.37
N ALA A 329 21.91 9.00 18.18
CA ALA A 329 22.57 8.60 16.94
C ALA A 329 21.57 8.01 15.93
N VAL A 330 21.91 8.16 14.66
CA VAL A 330 21.31 7.40 13.55
C VAL A 330 22.22 6.23 13.23
N PHE A 331 21.67 5.02 13.22
CA PHE A 331 22.40 3.81 12.89
C PHE A 331 21.86 3.19 11.60
N LYS A 332 22.71 3.03 10.59
CA LYS A 332 22.36 2.29 9.37
C LYS A 332 22.56 0.80 9.65
N VAL A 333 21.46 0.04 9.65
CA VAL A 333 21.52 -1.40 9.93
C VAL A 333 22.19 -2.12 8.75
N PRO A 334 23.15 -3.01 9.00
CA PRO A 334 23.82 -3.75 7.93
C PRO A 334 22.85 -4.62 7.12
N PHE A 335 23.10 -4.69 5.81
CA PHE A 335 22.29 -5.44 4.84
C PHE A 335 22.08 -6.93 5.18
N ASP A 336 23.10 -7.56 5.75
CA ASP A 336 23.08 -8.97 6.13
C ASP A 336 22.37 -9.22 7.47
N VAL A 337 22.07 -8.16 8.23
CA VAL A 337 21.33 -8.19 9.50
C VAL A 337 19.84 -8.01 9.26
N CYS A 338 19.45 -6.97 8.52
CA CYS A 338 18.05 -6.65 8.24
C CYS A 338 17.94 -5.84 6.95
N ARG A 339 16.90 -6.12 6.17
CA ARG A 339 16.57 -5.41 4.92
C ARG A 339 15.08 -5.41 4.65
N ILE A 340 14.62 -4.50 3.78
CA ILE A 340 13.23 -4.49 3.31
C ILE A 340 13.07 -5.53 2.20
N VAL A 341 12.02 -6.33 2.29
CA VAL A 341 11.46 -7.09 1.17
C VAL A 341 10.38 -6.22 0.53
N HIS A 342 10.65 -5.72 -0.68
CA HIS A 342 9.75 -4.85 -1.43
C HIS A 342 9.45 -5.49 -2.78
N VAL A 343 8.30 -6.16 -2.87
CA VAL A 343 7.84 -6.77 -4.12
C VAL A 343 7.12 -5.73 -4.97
N ARG A 344 7.76 -5.29 -6.07
CA ARG A 344 7.27 -4.18 -6.90
C ARG A 344 7.76 -4.26 -8.34
N ILE A 345 7.41 -3.25 -9.15
CA ILE A 345 7.98 -3.03 -10.48
C ILE A 345 9.52 -2.95 -10.36
N PRO A 346 10.28 -3.66 -11.22
CA PRO A 346 11.74 -3.62 -11.20
C PRO A 346 12.27 -2.19 -11.34
N LEU A 347 13.35 -1.90 -10.61
CA LEU A 347 14.11 -0.65 -10.78
C LEU A 347 15.29 -0.84 -11.73
N GLN A 348 15.64 -2.09 -12.04
CA GLN A 348 16.68 -2.45 -13.00
C GLN A 348 16.11 -3.42 -14.04
N GLY A 349 15.10 -2.97 -14.80
CA GLY A 349 14.32 -3.81 -15.73
C GLY A 349 15.12 -4.51 -16.84
N GLY A 350 16.33 -4.05 -17.15
CA GLY A 350 17.24 -4.71 -18.09
C GLY A 350 17.97 -5.94 -17.54
N LEU A 351 17.77 -6.29 -16.27
CA LEU A 351 18.37 -7.49 -15.68
C LEU A 351 17.60 -8.74 -16.09
N THR A 352 18.36 -9.71 -16.59
CA THR A 352 17.89 -11.07 -16.80
C THR A 352 17.89 -11.84 -15.48
N LYS A 353 17.08 -12.90 -15.39
CA LYS A 353 16.86 -13.67 -14.15
C LYS A 353 18.14 -14.23 -13.53
N ASP A 354 19.10 -14.65 -14.35
CA ASP A 354 20.43 -15.14 -13.94
C ASP A 354 21.29 -14.09 -13.22
N LYS A 355 20.96 -12.80 -13.35
CA LYS A 355 21.64 -11.69 -12.66
C LYS A 355 20.99 -11.32 -11.33
N LEU A 356 19.90 -11.98 -10.96
CA LEU A 356 19.18 -11.75 -9.71
C LEU A 356 19.67 -12.70 -8.62
N PHE A 357 19.56 -12.27 -7.37
CA PHE A 357 19.92 -13.08 -6.22
C PHE A 357 18.69 -13.81 -5.67
N VAL A 358 18.81 -15.09 -5.42
CA VAL A 358 17.77 -15.85 -4.71
C VAL A 358 17.79 -15.48 -3.22
N ASP A 359 16.63 -15.11 -2.70
CA ASP A 359 16.38 -14.76 -1.31
C ASP A 359 15.07 -15.38 -0.84
N THR A 360 15.19 -16.49 -0.12
CA THR A 360 14.05 -17.33 0.33
C THR A 360 13.66 -17.06 1.77
N ARG A 361 14.08 -15.93 2.38
CA ARG A 361 13.87 -15.71 3.82
C ARG A 361 12.41 -15.75 4.25
N LEU A 362 11.49 -15.28 3.42
CA LEU A 362 10.04 -15.39 3.68
C LEU A 362 9.58 -16.85 3.82
N TRP A 363 10.21 -17.78 3.08
CA TRP A 363 9.84 -19.19 3.10
C TRP A 363 10.20 -19.89 4.42
N ASP A 364 11.11 -19.33 5.21
CA ASP A 364 11.41 -19.86 6.56
C ASP A 364 10.17 -19.83 7.47
N PHE A 365 9.18 -19.00 7.14
CA PHE A 365 7.91 -18.85 7.86
C PHE A 365 6.73 -19.53 7.17
N GLU A 366 6.95 -20.23 6.05
CA GLU A 366 5.88 -20.82 5.22
C GLU A 366 4.88 -21.64 6.04
N ARG A 367 5.39 -22.49 6.94
CA ARG A 367 4.60 -23.44 7.72
C ARG A 367 3.55 -22.74 8.59
N GLU A 368 3.87 -21.56 9.12
CA GLU A 368 2.96 -20.75 9.91
C GLU A 368 2.21 -19.72 9.06
N LEU A 369 2.90 -19.08 8.12
CA LEU A 369 2.39 -17.95 7.34
C LEU A 369 1.23 -18.38 6.44
N VAL A 370 1.38 -19.46 5.68
CA VAL A 370 0.38 -19.88 4.69
C VAL A 370 -0.97 -20.23 5.36
N PRO A 371 -1.01 -21.07 6.41
CA PRO A 371 -2.27 -21.34 7.12
C PRO A 371 -2.86 -20.11 7.83
N ASN A 372 -2.03 -19.19 8.30
CA ASN A 372 -2.50 -17.96 8.94
C ASN A 372 -3.16 -17.01 7.94
N VAL A 373 -2.58 -16.88 6.75
CA VAL A 373 -3.17 -16.11 5.65
C VAL A 373 -4.50 -16.72 5.23
N ASP A 374 -4.60 -18.04 5.09
CA ASP A 374 -5.88 -18.71 4.80
C ASP A 374 -6.95 -18.40 5.86
N LYS A 375 -6.59 -18.43 7.15
CA LYS A 375 -7.52 -18.08 8.24
C LYS A 375 -7.94 -16.61 8.21
N ALA A 376 -7.02 -15.69 7.91
CA ALA A 376 -7.34 -14.26 7.81
C ALA A 376 -8.27 -13.97 6.62
N LEU A 377 -8.02 -14.60 5.48
CA LEU A 377 -8.87 -14.51 4.29
C LEU A 377 -10.24 -15.14 4.51
N GLN A 378 -10.33 -16.28 5.23
CA GLN A 378 -11.61 -16.87 5.62
C GLN A 378 -12.37 -15.98 6.62
N GLY A 379 -11.68 -15.48 7.65
CA GLY A 379 -12.25 -14.62 8.68
C GLY A 379 -12.65 -13.21 8.19
N SER A 380 -12.19 -12.81 7.01
CA SER A 380 -12.63 -11.61 6.29
C SER A 380 -13.68 -11.90 5.21
N GLY A 381 -14.02 -13.17 4.98
CA GLY A 381 -15.00 -13.58 3.97
C GLY A 381 -14.47 -13.51 2.53
N LEU A 382 -13.16 -13.44 2.34
CA LEU A 382 -12.49 -13.43 1.03
C LEU A 382 -12.18 -14.84 0.52
N LEU A 383 -11.99 -15.79 1.42
CA LEU A 383 -11.78 -17.20 1.09
C LEU A 383 -12.92 -18.05 1.65
N LYS A 384 -13.50 -18.93 0.82
CA LYS A 384 -14.54 -19.86 1.28
C LYS A 384 -13.91 -20.89 2.21
N HIS A 385 -14.64 -21.30 3.25
CA HIS A 385 -14.23 -22.47 4.03
C HIS A 385 -14.16 -23.67 3.10
N SER A 386 -12.98 -24.31 3.02
CA SER A 386 -12.91 -25.66 2.50
C SER A 386 -13.73 -26.51 3.47
N SER A 387 -14.92 -26.95 3.08
CA SER A 387 -15.58 -28.04 3.77
C SER A 387 -14.60 -29.20 3.74
N GLN A 388 -13.95 -29.50 4.87
CA GLN A 388 -13.37 -30.81 5.06
C GLN A 388 -14.52 -31.78 4.84
N LYS A 389 -14.55 -32.43 3.67
CA LYS A 389 -15.34 -33.65 3.50
C LYS A 389 -14.69 -34.65 4.44
N THR A 390 -15.14 -34.67 5.69
CA THR A 390 -14.96 -35.83 6.55
C THR A 390 -15.74 -36.95 5.86
N HIS A 391 -15.05 -37.76 5.06
CA HIS A 391 -15.60 -39.02 4.60
C HIS A 391 -15.80 -39.89 5.84
N PHE A 392 -16.98 -39.82 6.44
CA PHE A 392 -17.48 -40.92 7.24
C PHE A 392 -17.68 -42.08 6.27
N LEU A 393 -16.74 -43.02 6.28
CA LEU A 393 -16.96 -44.37 5.75
C LEU A 393 -18.01 -45.02 6.64
N THR A 394 -19.27 -44.89 6.25
CA THR A 394 -20.33 -45.75 6.77
C THR A 394 -20.09 -47.14 6.18
N ILE A 395 -19.58 -48.05 7.00
CA ILE A 395 -19.53 -49.48 6.67
C ILE A 395 -20.98 -49.96 6.64
N GLN A 396 -21.51 -50.24 5.44
CA GLN A 396 -22.76 -50.97 5.27
C GLN A 396 -22.43 -52.34 4.67
N SER A 397 -22.56 -53.34 5.54
CA SER A 397 -22.87 -54.77 5.30
C SER A 397 -22.40 -55.42 4.00
N MET A 398 -21.49 -56.38 4.17
CA MET A 398 -21.25 -57.51 3.27
C MET A 398 -22.48 -58.42 3.21
N GLU A 399 -22.93 -58.74 2.00
CA GLU A 399 -23.69 -59.94 1.56
C GLU A 399 -23.96 -59.71 0.05
N GLU A 400 -23.82 -60.61 -0.93
CA GLU A 400 -22.97 -61.78 -1.20
C GLU A 400 -23.19 -62.06 -2.72
N VAL A 401 -22.22 -62.70 -3.41
CA VAL A 401 -22.31 -63.43 -4.71
C VAL A 401 -22.60 -62.62 -6.01
N VAL A 402 -22.02 -62.84 -7.20
CA VAL A 402 -21.21 -63.89 -7.86
C VAL A 402 -20.46 -63.22 -9.05
N ASP A 403 -19.20 -63.61 -9.35
CA ASP A 403 -18.54 -63.48 -10.67
C ASP A 403 -18.98 -64.70 -11.55
N PRO A 404 -18.61 -64.95 -12.84
CA PRO A 404 -17.61 -64.28 -13.68
C PRO A 404 -17.99 -64.17 -15.19
N PHE A 405 -17.07 -63.57 -15.96
CA PHE A 405 -16.67 -63.87 -17.36
C PHE A 405 -16.68 -62.73 -18.39
N ALA A 406 -15.52 -62.66 -19.04
CA ALA A 406 -15.29 -62.56 -20.49
C ALA A 406 -15.12 -61.17 -21.16
N SER A 407 -13.85 -60.90 -21.49
CA SER A 407 -13.31 -60.60 -22.83
C SER A 407 -14.10 -59.69 -23.81
N ALA A 408 -13.43 -58.68 -24.36
CA ALA A 408 -13.05 -58.65 -25.78
C ALA A 408 -12.30 -57.36 -26.16
N SER A 409 -11.34 -57.53 -27.05
CA SER A 409 -10.48 -56.55 -27.72
C SER A 409 -10.98 -56.18 -29.13
N MET A 410 -10.34 -55.16 -29.74
CA MET A 410 -10.23 -54.85 -31.19
C MET A 410 -11.50 -54.27 -31.85
N HIS A 411 -11.43 -53.24 -32.72
CA HIS A 411 -10.66 -53.21 -33.98
C HIS A 411 -10.32 -51.79 -34.52
N GLU A 412 -9.34 -51.83 -35.43
CA GLU A 412 -8.68 -50.80 -36.26
C GLU A 412 -9.48 -50.32 -37.50
N CYS A 413 -8.96 -49.29 -38.18
CA CYS A 413 -8.50 -49.29 -39.61
C CYS A 413 -8.29 -47.81 -40.06
N LEU A 414 -7.06 -47.33 -40.35
CA LEU A 414 -6.17 -47.48 -41.54
C LEU A 414 -6.48 -46.52 -42.71
N GLY A 415 -5.42 -45.88 -43.26
CA GLY A 415 -5.38 -45.33 -44.62
C GLY A 415 -4.34 -44.22 -44.89
N ASP A 416 -3.15 -44.59 -45.38
CA ASP A 416 -2.10 -43.73 -45.97
C ASP A 416 -2.42 -43.25 -47.41
N THR A 417 -1.74 -42.21 -47.90
CA THR A 417 -0.94 -42.21 -49.16
C THR A 417 -0.24 -40.86 -49.46
N ASP A 418 0.96 -40.97 -50.04
CA ASP A 418 1.99 -39.96 -50.37
C ASP A 418 1.72 -39.10 -51.63
N GLU A 419 2.39 -37.94 -51.78
CA GLU A 419 3.38 -37.66 -52.87
C GLU A 419 3.99 -36.22 -52.85
N GLU A 420 5.26 -36.21 -53.28
CA GLU A 420 6.34 -35.23 -53.57
C GLU A 420 6.12 -33.71 -53.81
N GLY A 421 7.17 -32.90 -53.50
CA GLY A 421 7.42 -31.60 -54.15
C GLY A 421 8.35 -30.61 -53.42
N VAL A 422 9.48 -30.25 -54.04
CA VAL A 422 10.65 -29.47 -53.55
C VAL A 422 10.41 -27.94 -53.39
N THR A 423 10.99 -27.30 -52.34
CA THR A 423 11.84 -26.06 -52.34
C THR A 423 11.92 -25.38 -50.94
N SER A 424 13.12 -24.92 -50.55
CA SER A 424 13.46 -24.13 -49.34
C SER A 424 13.33 -22.60 -49.57
N PRO A 425 13.59 -21.72 -48.57
CA PRO A 425 12.96 -21.52 -47.26
C PRO A 425 12.26 -20.13 -47.18
N THR A 426 11.09 -20.02 -46.55
CA THR A 426 10.45 -18.73 -46.25
C THR A 426 10.30 -18.55 -44.74
N TYR A 427 10.84 -17.44 -44.24
CA TYR A 427 10.67 -16.97 -42.86
C TYR A 427 9.17 -16.90 -42.48
N PRO A 428 8.79 -17.24 -41.23
CA PRO A 428 7.40 -17.03 -40.79
C PRO A 428 7.09 -15.52 -40.75
N PRO A 429 5.87 -15.10 -41.13
CA PRO A 429 5.47 -13.70 -41.08
C PRO A 429 5.39 -13.22 -39.63
N LYS A 430 5.70 -11.93 -39.43
CA LYS A 430 5.52 -11.20 -38.18
C LYS A 430 4.06 -11.36 -37.74
N ASP A 431 3.85 -11.93 -36.57
CA ASP A 431 2.55 -12.00 -35.92
C ASP A 431 2.23 -10.58 -35.39
N ASP A 432 1.20 -9.94 -35.94
CA ASP A 432 0.80 -8.60 -35.55
C ASP A 432 0.18 -8.65 -34.15
N GLY A 433 0.88 -8.05 -33.18
CA GLY A 433 0.59 -8.14 -31.73
C GLY A 433 -0.85 -7.79 -31.31
N LEU A 434 -1.63 -7.17 -32.19
CA LEU A 434 -3.06 -6.90 -31.98
C LEU A 434 -3.90 -8.19 -31.91
N SER A 435 -3.58 -9.21 -32.72
CA SER A 435 -4.32 -10.48 -32.80
C SER A 435 -4.17 -11.31 -31.52
N SER A 436 -2.96 -11.39 -30.99
CA SER A 436 -2.66 -12.08 -29.73
C SER A 436 -3.22 -11.34 -28.51
N MET A 437 -3.26 -10.00 -28.57
CA MET A 437 -3.84 -9.15 -27.52
C MET A 437 -5.37 -9.30 -27.43
N VAL A 438 -6.08 -9.39 -28.57
CA VAL A 438 -7.54 -9.61 -28.59
C VAL A 438 -7.91 -11.00 -28.05
N LYS A 439 -7.16 -12.04 -28.41
CA LYS A 439 -7.36 -13.40 -27.86
C LYS A 439 -7.16 -13.47 -26.35
N TYR A 440 -6.23 -12.67 -25.82
CA TYR A 440 -5.94 -12.61 -24.38
C TYR A 440 -7.05 -11.89 -23.59
N ILE A 441 -7.56 -10.76 -24.12
CA ILE A 441 -8.65 -10.00 -23.49
C ILE A 441 -9.95 -10.83 -23.43
N LEU A 442 -10.25 -11.59 -24.49
CA LEU A 442 -11.50 -12.35 -24.58
C LEU A 442 -11.48 -13.68 -23.80
N LYS A 443 -10.37 -14.08 -23.16
CA LYS A 443 -10.25 -15.35 -22.39
C LYS A 443 -10.90 -16.58 -23.07
N GLY A 444 -10.87 -16.66 -24.40
CA GLY A 444 -11.46 -17.77 -25.15
C GLY A 444 -12.99 -17.75 -25.33
N THR A 445 -13.67 -16.64 -25.02
CA THR A 445 -15.09 -16.46 -25.34
C THR A 445 -15.27 -16.17 -26.83
N ASN A 446 -16.18 -16.89 -27.49
CA ASN A 446 -16.45 -16.71 -28.91
C ASN A 446 -17.33 -15.46 -29.11
N VAL A 447 -16.99 -14.60 -30.08
CA VAL A 447 -17.66 -13.31 -30.29
C VAL A 447 -19.16 -13.48 -30.64
N SER A 448 -19.54 -14.66 -31.12
CA SER A 448 -20.93 -15.06 -31.38
C SER A 448 -21.80 -15.17 -30.12
N ASP A 449 -21.20 -15.24 -28.94
CA ASP A 449 -21.89 -15.61 -27.69
C ASP A 449 -22.17 -14.38 -26.80
N MET A 450 -21.93 -13.16 -27.30
CA MET A 450 -22.19 -11.91 -26.60
C MET A 450 -23.58 -11.37 -26.95
N GLU A 451 -24.36 -10.93 -25.95
CA GLU A 451 -25.68 -10.32 -26.15
C GLU A 451 -25.58 -9.00 -26.94
N GLU A 452 -26.49 -8.80 -27.90
CA GLU A 452 -26.58 -7.56 -28.67
C GLU A 452 -27.21 -6.42 -27.82
N PRO A 453 -26.78 -5.17 -28.01
CA PRO A 453 -27.38 -4.03 -27.32
C PRO A 453 -28.82 -3.78 -27.78
N PRO A 454 -29.68 -3.18 -26.91
CA PRO A 454 -31.08 -2.93 -27.23
C PRO A 454 -31.26 -2.01 -28.45
N GLU A 455 -32.29 -2.27 -29.25
CA GLU A 455 -32.53 -1.71 -30.61
C GLU A 455 -32.55 -0.17 -30.70
N ASN A 456 -32.63 0.53 -29.57
CA ASN A 456 -32.76 1.98 -29.44
C ASN A 456 -31.51 2.69 -28.88
N TYR A 457 -30.33 2.05 -28.92
CA TYR A 457 -29.08 2.69 -28.56
C TYR A 457 -28.61 3.73 -29.60
N ASN A 458 -28.52 5.00 -29.21
CA ASN A 458 -28.06 6.11 -30.07
C ASN A 458 -26.86 6.88 -29.45
N GLY A 459 -26.01 6.19 -28.69
CA GLY A 459 -24.85 6.80 -28.02
C GLY A 459 -23.67 7.02 -28.96
N THR A 460 -23.17 8.25 -29.03
CA THR A 460 -21.86 8.55 -29.64
C THR A 460 -20.77 8.19 -28.65
N VAL A 461 -19.81 7.36 -29.05
CA VAL A 461 -18.69 6.94 -28.20
C VAL A 461 -17.59 7.98 -28.31
N ASP A 462 -17.23 8.58 -27.18
CA ASP A 462 -16.04 9.43 -27.10
C ASP A 462 -14.80 8.53 -27.17
N ILE A 463 -14.21 8.47 -28.37
CA ILE A 463 -13.05 7.62 -28.68
C ILE A 463 -11.87 7.96 -27.79
N GLN A 464 -11.67 9.23 -27.43
CA GLN A 464 -10.57 9.65 -26.57
C GLN A 464 -10.74 9.06 -25.17
N ARG A 465 -11.94 9.21 -24.61
CA ARG A 465 -12.27 8.73 -23.27
C ARG A 465 -12.27 7.20 -23.16
N PHE A 466 -12.60 6.52 -24.26
CA PHE A 466 -12.49 5.07 -24.38
C PHE A 466 -11.03 4.60 -24.30
N TRP A 467 -10.13 5.22 -25.06
CA TRP A 467 -8.71 4.87 -25.05
C TRP A 467 -8.04 5.20 -23.71
N ASP A 468 -8.44 6.29 -23.05
CA ASP A 468 -7.94 6.63 -21.72
C ASP A 468 -8.35 5.58 -20.67
N ALA A 469 -9.61 5.11 -20.71
CA ALA A 469 -10.10 4.07 -19.81
C ALA A 469 -9.39 2.73 -20.05
N LEU A 470 -9.19 2.35 -21.32
CA LEU A 470 -8.47 1.13 -21.68
C LEU A 470 -7.00 1.20 -21.28
N ALA A 471 -6.34 2.33 -21.49
CA ALA A 471 -4.95 2.55 -21.07
C ALA A 471 -4.80 2.46 -19.54
N MET A 472 -5.74 3.05 -18.78
CA MET A 472 -5.75 2.93 -17.32
C MET A 472 -5.91 1.49 -16.85
N GLU A 473 -6.76 0.69 -17.50
CA GLU A 473 -6.94 -0.72 -17.15
C GLU A 473 -5.71 -1.57 -17.54
N MET A 474 -5.06 -1.26 -18.66
CA MET A 474 -3.80 -1.91 -19.09
C MET A 474 -2.63 -1.59 -18.17
N ILE A 475 -2.51 -0.35 -17.69
CA ILE A 475 -1.55 0.06 -16.68
C ILE A 475 -1.85 -0.64 -15.34
N GLY A 476 -3.12 -0.72 -14.96
CA GLY A 476 -3.57 -1.45 -13.77
C GLY A 476 -3.22 -2.94 -13.79
N ARG A 477 -3.12 -3.54 -14.98
CA ARG A 477 -2.72 -4.94 -15.20
C ARG A 477 -1.24 -5.12 -15.55
N GLY A 478 -0.44 -4.05 -15.55
CA GLY A 478 1.02 -4.11 -15.62
C GLY A 478 1.64 -4.15 -17.01
N PHE A 479 0.94 -3.68 -18.05
CA PHE A 479 1.51 -3.49 -19.39
C PHE A 479 2.23 -2.14 -19.51
N ASP A 480 3.35 -2.13 -20.24
CA ASP A 480 4.16 -0.94 -20.52
C ASP A 480 3.64 -0.23 -21.79
N VAL A 481 3.34 1.06 -21.71
CA VAL A 481 2.65 1.81 -22.79
C VAL A 481 3.65 2.39 -23.81
N GLU A 482 4.96 2.26 -23.58
CA GLU A 482 5.98 2.82 -24.48
C GLU A 482 6.04 2.16 -25.88
N THR A 483 5.44 0.98 -26.08
CA THR A 483 5.40 0.33 -27.40
C THR A 483 4.14 0.61 -28.23
N MET A 484 3.17 1.39 -27.72
CA MET A 484 1.98 1.78 -28.48
C MET A 484 2.10 3.25 -28.89
N SER A 485 2.14 3.50 -30.20
CA SER A 485 2.10 4.85 -30.78
C SER A 485 1.00 5.68 -30.11
N THR A 486 1.37 6.75 -29.40
CA THR A 486 0.47 7.62 -28.63
C THR A 486 -0.28 8.63 -29.49
N GLN A 487 -0.45 8.37 -30.78
CA GLN A 487 -1.30 9.18 -31.65
C GLN A 487 -2.47 8.35 -32.21
N PRO A 488 -3.72 8.79 -32.04
CA PRO A 488 -4.82 8.24 -32.81
C PRO A 488 -4.52 8.47 -34.31
N PRO A 489 -4.77 7.48 -35.20
CA PRO A 489 -4.57 7.69 -36.62
C PRO A 489 -5.43 8.86 -37.11
N SER A 490 -4.85 9.75 -37.91
CA SER A 490 -5.58 10.83 -38.58
C SER A 490 -6.60 10.24 -39.56
N VAL A 491 -7.78 10.85 -39.61
CA VAL A 491 -8.95 10.41 -40.40
C VAL A 491 -8.72 10.42 -41.93
N GLU A 492 -7.56 10.88 -42.41
CA GLU A 492 -7.25 11.01 -43.84
C GLU A 492 -6.44 9.84 -44.44
N ASP A 493 -6.05 8.82 -43.66
CA ASP A 493 -5.29 7.65 -44.17
C ASP A 493 -6.11 6.34 -44.24
N VAL A 494 -7.44 6.42 -44.39
CA VAL A 494 -8.30 5.22 -44.52
C VAL A 494 -9.08 5.24 -45.84
N ASP A 495 -8.36 5.24 -46.96
CA ASP A 495 -8.90 4.75 -48.23
C ASP A 495 -8.42 3.30 -48.44
N GLY A 496 -9.31 2.35 -48.18
CA GLY A 496 -9.12 0.95 -48.54
C GLY A 496 -9.47 -0.06 -47.45
N CYS A 497 -10.74 -0.48 -47.45
CA CYS A 497 -11.26 -1.76 -46.92
C CYS A 497 -10.58 -2.37 -45.68
N ILE A 498 -11.03 -1.98 -44.49
CA ILE A 498 -10.87 -2.81 -43.28
C ILE A 498 -12.06 -3.80 -43.20
N PRO A 499 -11.83 -5.12 -43.05
CA PRO A 499 -12.90 -6.12 -42.98
C PRO A 499 -13.77 -5.97 -41.71
N PRO A 500 -14.96 -6.62 -41.64
CA PRO A 500 -16.00 -6.39 -40.63
C PRO A 500 -15.65 -6.84 -39.19
N LEU A 501 -14.36 -6.99 -38.87
CA LEU A 501 -13.87 -7.31 -37.53
C LEU A 501 -13.67 -6.06 -36.65
N GLY A 502 -13.27 -4.93 -37.26
CA GLY A 502 -13.02 -3.68 -36.54
C GLY A 502 -14.29 -3.06 -35.93
N PHE A 503 -15.41 -3.13 -36.64
CA PHE A 503 -16.69 -2.60 -36.16
C PHE A 503 -17.32 -3.46 -35.05
N LYS A 504 -17.03 -4.78 -35.01
CA LYS A 504 -17.51 -5.67 -33.94
C LYS A 504 -16.74 -5.46 -32.63
N LEU A 505 -15.44 -5.18 -32.69
CA LEU A 505 -14.61 -4.90 -31.52
C LEU A 505 -14.99 -3.56 -30.84
N ILE A 506 -15.34 -2.54 -31.62
CA ILE A 506 -15.82 -1.25 -31.09
C ILE A 506 -17.17 -1.42 -30.39
N LYS A 507 -18.09 -2.23 -30.92
CA LYS A 507 -19.38 -2.50 -30.26
C LYS A 507 -19.25 -3.38 -29.02
N ALA A 508 -18.37 -4.37 -29.02
CA ALA A 508 -18.14 -5.23 -27.84
C ALA A 508 -17.53 -4.45 -26.68
N ALA A 509 -16.65 -3.48 -26.94
CA ALA A 509 -16.03 -2.68 -25.89
C ALA A 509 -16.98 -1.64 -25.26
N VAL A 510 -18.01 -1.19 -25.99
CA VAL A 510 -19.07 -0.30 -25.47
C VAL A 510 -20.06 -1.04 -24.56
N GLY A 511 -20.24 -2.36 -24.76
CA GLY A 511 -21.08 -3.20 -23.90
C GLY A 511 -20.47 -3.57 -22.54
N VAL A 512 -19.16 -3.33 -22.33
CA VAL A 512 -18.46 -3.67 -21.08
C VAL A 512 -18.40 -2.49 -20.09
N ILE A 513 -18.84 -1.29 -20.48
CA ILE A 513 -18.78 -0.06 -19.64
C ILE A 513 -20.17 0.34 -19.10
N LEU A 514 -21.20 -0.50 -19.23
CA LEU A 514 -22.52 -0.25 -18.65
C LEU A 514 -23.02 -1.44 -17.81
N VAL A 515 -22.47 -1.57 -16.60
CA VAL A 515 -23.21 -1.94 -15.37
C VAL A 515 -22.73 -1.06 -14.24
#